data_AF-A0A4Y3RIZ4-F1
#
_entry.id   AF-A0A4Y3RIZ4-F1
#
_cell.length_a   1.000
_cell.length_b   1.000
_cell.length_c   1.000
_cell.angle_alpha   90.00
_cell.angle_beta   90.00
_cell.angle_gamma   90.00
#
_symmetry.space_group_name_H-M   'P 1'
#
loop_
_entity.id
_entity.type
_entity.pdbx_description
1 polymer ?
#
loop_
_entity_poly.entity_id
_entity_poly.type
_entity_poly.pdbx_seq_one_letter_code
_entity_poly.pdbx_strand_id
1 'polypeptide(L)'
;MDIELADLLASLRSEIGRARLEAADQDVKFRIDSIDLELQVSVEKSADANAGMKFWVVSLGGKAGAKSGQTHTVRMTLTAEDAATGQKVRTGDDVSDLLGAG
;
A
#
# COMPACT_ATOMS: atom_id res chain seq x y z
N MET A 1 20.44 2.46 4.96
CA MET A 1 20.37 2.59 3.49
C MET A 1 19.17 3.47 3.26
N ASP A 2 19.36 4.64 2.66
CA ASP A 2 18.28 5.57 2.41
C ASP A 2 17.64 5.24 1.05
N ILE A 3 16.31 5.39 0.97
CA ILE A 3 15.54 5.17 -0.25
C ILE A 3 14.92 6.50 -0.71
N GLU A 4 14.91 6.74 -2.02
CA GLU A 4 14.23 7.92 -2.56
C GLU A 4 12.71 7.78 -2.36
N LEU A 5 12.05 8.88 -1.98
CA LEU A 5 10.60 8.87 -1.76
C LEU A 5 9.84 8.40 -3.01
N ALA A 6 10.33 8.76 -4.20
CA ALA A 6 9.75 8.35 -5.47
C ALA A 6 9.76 6.81 -5.64
N ASP A 7 10.86 6.16 -5.26
CA ASP A 7 11.02 4.70 -5.36
C ASP A 7 10.14 3.96 -4.37
N LEU A 8 10.01 4.49 -3.14
CA LEU A 8 9.09 3.94 -2.14
C LEU A 8 7.65 4.01 -2.64
N LEU A 9 7.22 5.16 -3.17
CA LEU A 9 5.88 5.34 -3.70
C LEU A 9 5.64 4.50 -4.97
N ALA A 10 6.65 4.33 -5.82
CA ALA A 10 6.59 3.45 -6.98
C ALA A 10 6.38 1.99 -6.56
N SER A 11 7.12 1.54 -5.55
CA SER A 11 6.99 0.21 -4.97
C SER A 11 5.59 0.00 -4.38
N LEU A 12 5.08 0.94 -3.58
CA LEU A 12 3.73 0.86 -3.01
C LEU A 12 2.65 0.77 -4.10
N ARG A 13 2.74 1.59 -5.16
CA ARG A 13 1.82 1.53 -6.30
C ARG A 13 1.88 0.18 -7.03
N SER A 14 3.08 -0.38 -7.20
CA SER A 14 3.27 -1.69 -7.81
C SER A 14 2.59 -2.79 -7.00
N GLU A 15 2.77 -2.80 -5.68
CA GLU A 15 2.13 -3.79 -4.80
C GLU A 15 0.60 -3.66 -4.80
N ILE A 16 0.07 -2.43 -4.76
CA ILE A 16 -1.38 -2.20 -4.91
C ILE A 16 -1.87 -2.70 -6.28
N GLY A 17 -1.11 -2.44 -7.34
CA GLY A 17 -1.42 -2.94 -8.69
C GLY A 17 -1.47 -4.45 -8.74
N ARG A 18 -0.49 -5.14 -8.11
CA ARG A 18 -0.48 -6.59 -7.99
C ARG A 18 -1.69 -7.11 -7.22
N ALA A 19 -2.00 -6.53 -6.06
CA ALA A 19 -3.16 -6.92 -5.26
C ALA A 19 -4.48 -6.77 -6.05
N ARG A 20 -4.61 -5.73 -6.89
CA ARG A 20 -5.76 -5.56 -7.78
C ARG A 20 -5.87 -6.66 -8.83
N LEU A 21 -4.75 -7.09 -9.42
CA LEU A 21 -4.72 -8.16 -10.40
C LEU A 21 -5.08 -9.51 -9.75
N GLU A 22 -4.53 -9.80 -8.58
CA GLU A 22 -4.82 -11.03 -7.83
C GLU A 22 -6.28 -11.09 -7.36
N ALA A 23 -6.90 -9.95 -7.10
CA ALA A 23 -8.30 -9.86 -6.70
C ALA A 23 -9.29 -9.96 -7.88
N ALA A 24 -8.83 -10.04 -9.15
CA ALA A 24 -9.70 -9.94 -10.33
C ALA A 24 -10.86 -10.95 -10.31
N ASP A 25 -10.57 -12.20 -9.92
CA ASP A 25 -11.49 -13.34 -9.92
C ASP A 25 -12.10 -13.64 -8.52
N GLN A 26 -12.03 -12.69 -7.59
CA GLN A 26 -12.61 -12.84 -6.25
C GLN A 26 -14.03 -12.26 -6.21
N ASP A 27 -14.96 -13.00 -5.60
CA ASP A 27 -16.35 -12.55 -5.39
C ASP A 27 -16.44 -11.39 -4.40
N VAL A 28 -15.50 -11.31 -3.46
CA VAL A 28 -15.34 -10.20 -2.51
C VAL A 28 -14.08 -9.43 -2.84
N LYS A 29 -14.23 -8.14 -3.14
CA LYS A 29 -13.14 -7.21 -3.44
C LYS A 29 -13.03 -6.16 -2.35
N PHE A 30 -11.81 -5.81 -1.96
CA PHE A 30 -11.58 -4.71 -1.04
C PHE A 30 -11.38 -3.41 -1.82
N ARG A 31 -12.31 -2.47 -1.64
CA ARG A 31 -12.11 -1.09 -2.06
C ARG A 31 -11.22 -0.37 -1.07
N ILE A 32 -10.16 0.23 -1.57
CA ILE A 32 -9.29 1.10 -0.76
C ILE A 32 -10.00 2.46 -0.61
N ASP A 33 -10.43 2.79 0.60
CA ASP A 33 -11.09 4.07 0.90
C ASP A 33 -10.05 5.15 1.22
N SER A 34 -9.02 4.79 1.98
CA SER A 34 -7.90 5.68 2.30
C SER A 34 -6.60 4.91 2.47
N ILE A 35 -5.49 5.60 2.18
CA ILE A 35 -4.13 5.16 2.50
C ILE A 35 -3.46 6.29 3.26
N ASP A 36 -3.11 6.02 4.52
CA ASP A 36 -2.35 6.92 5.36
C ASP A 36 -0.91 6.42 5.49
N LEU A 37 0.04 7.21 4.99
CA LEU A 37 1.45 6.88 4.96
C LEU A 37 2.23 7.79 5.92
N GLU A 38 2.89 7.19 6.90
CA GLU A 38 3.72 7.89 7.89
C GLU A 38 5.20 7.57 7.67
N LEU A 39 5.98 8.58 7.27
CA LEU A 39 7.39 8.46 6.91
C LEU A 39 8.26 9.41 7.72
N GLN A 40 9.48 8.97 7.98
CA GLN A 40 10.56 9.82 8.45
C GLN A 40 11.44 10.17 7.26
N VAL A 41 11.49 11.45 6.91
CA VAL A 41 12.23 11.97 5.76
C VAL A 41 13.37 12.88 6.21
N SER A 42 14.45 12.88 5.44
CA SER A 42 15.53 13.86 5.57
C SER A 42 15.68 14.61 4.25
N VAL A 43 16.14 15.87 4.36
CA VAL A 43 16.30 16.80 3.25
C VAL A 43 17.68 17.40 3.37
N GLU A 44 18.51 17.23 2.35
CA GLU A 44 19.75 18.00 2.25
C GLU A 44 19.70 18.95 1.06
N LYS A 45 20.29 20.11 1.29
CA LYS A 45 20.52 21.14 0.28
C LYS A 45 22.00 21.07 -0.12
N SER A 46 22.29 20.72 -1.37
CA SER A 46 23.66 20.76 -1.87
C SER A 46 24.13 22.20 -2.05
N ALA A 47 25.41 22.47 -1.72
CA ALA A 47 26.01 23.80 -1.80
C ALA A 47 26.47 24.19 -3.22
N ASP A 48 26.43 23.28 -4.19
CA ASP A 48 26.85 23.56 -5.57
C ASP A 48 25.75 24.28 -6.36
N ALA A 49 26.15 25.31 -7.11
CA ALA A 49 25.31 26.31 -7.77
C ALA A 49 24.32 25.79 -8.84
N ASN A 50 24.20 24.47 -9.04
CA ASN A 50 23.32 23.85 -10.03
C ASN A 50 22.49 22.67 -9.48
N ALA A 51 22.52 22.37 -8.18
CA ALA A 51 21.95 21.15 -7.65
C ALA A 51 20.72 21.41 -6.76
N GLY A 52 19.59 20.84 -7.18
CA GLY A 52 18.28 20.96 -6.50
C GLY A 52 18.24 20.26 -5.14
N MET A 53 17.21 20.56 -4.35
CA MET A 53 16.97 19.88 -3.07
C MET A 53 16.70 18.40 -3.31
N LYS A 54 17.36 17.52 -2.55
CA LYS A 54 17.14 16.07 -2.64
C LYS A 54 16.48 15.56 -1.35
N PHE A 55 15.51 14.67 -1.51
CA PHE A 55 14.66 14.11 -0.45
C PHE A 55 14.83 12.61 -0.38
N TRP A 56 14.90 12.05 0.83
CA TRP A 56 14.97 10.61 1.05
C TRP A 56 14.27 10.21 2.34
N VAL A 57 13.88 8.95 2.38
CA VAL A 57 13.30 8.30 3.54
C VAL A 57 14.42 7.64 4.33
N VAL A 58 14.46 7.94 5.63
CA VAL A 58 15.52 7.47 6.53
C VAL A 58 15.19 6.06 7.02
N SER A 59 16.13 5.12 6.85
CA SER A 59 16.03 3.77 7.42
C SER A 59 17.30 3.39 8.18
N LEU A 60 17.22 3.38 9.52
CA LEU A 60 18.26 2.84 10.39
C LEU A 60 18.33 1.30 10.27
N GLY A 61 19.40 0.78 9.66
CA GLY A 61 19.58 -0.65 9.41
C GLY A 61 21.07 -1.03 9.33
N GLY A 62 21.81 -0.81 10.42
CA GLY A 62 23.17 -1.30 10.60
C GLY A 62 23.17 -2.57 11.46
N LYS A 63 23.80 -3.65 10.96
CA LYS A 63 23.89 -5.00 11.52
C LYS A 63 24.15 -5.06 13.04
N ALA A 64 23.17 -5.54 13.81
CA ALA A 64 23.32 -6.40 14.99
C ALA A 64 21.93 -6.94 15.35
N GLY A 65 21.83 -8.22 15.74
CA GLY A 65 20.57 -8.93 15.93
C GLY A 65 19.61 -8.28 16.93
N ALA A 66 18.75 -7.40 16.43
CA ALA A 66 17.45 -7.05 16.95
C ALA A 66 16.72 -6.34 15.81
N LYS A 67 15.58 -6.87 15.35
CA LYS A 67 14.70 -6.22 14.37
C LYS A 67 14.11 -4.94 15.00
N SER A 68 14.90 -3.89 15.07
CA SER A 68 14.46 -2.53 15.34
C SER A 68 14.80 -1.69 14.10
N GLY A 69 14.19 -2.06 12.97
CA GLY A 69 14.11 -1.12 11.85
C GLY A 69 13.20 0.03 12.27
N GLN A 70 13.50 1.26 11.83
CA GLN A 70 12.48 2.29 11.81
C GLN A 70 11.33 1.78 10.94
N THR A 71 10.25 1.34 11.57
CA THR A 71 9.08 0.85 10.87
C THR A 71 8.31 2.06 10.34
N HIS A 72 8.40 2.30 9.03
CA HIS A 72 7.45 3.17 8.35
C HIS A 72 6.06 2.53 8.41
N THR A 73 5.05 3.31 8.77
CA THR A 73 3.70 2.77 8.99
C THR A 73 2.82 3.11 7.80
N VAL A 74 2.22 2.07 7.21
CA VAL A 74 1.14 2.19 6.22
C VAL A 74 -0.14 1.76 6.92
N ARG A 75 -1.12 2.67 7.03
CA ARG A 75 -2.49 2.32 7.45
C ARG A 75 -3.39 2.42 6.23
N MET A 76 -4.26 1.43 6.06
CA MET A 76 -5.23 1.39 4.96
C MET A 76 -6.61 1.15 5.54
N THR A 77 -7.58 1.96 5.10
CA THR A 77 -9.00 1.71 5.37
C THR A 77 -9.59 1.03 4.16
N LEU A 78 -10.17 -0.16 4.36
CA LEU A 78 -10.73 -0.97 3.30
C LEU A 78 -12.21 -1.24 3.57
N THR A 79 -13.02 -1.19 2.51
CA THR A 79 -14.41 -1.67 2.53
C THR A 79 -14.52 -2.92 1.67
N ALA A 80 -15.15 -3.98 2.21
CA ALA A 80 -15.47 -5.18 1.44
C ALA A 80 -16.70 -4.94 0.56
N GLU A 81 -16.56 -5.21 -0.73
CA GLU A 81 -17.61 -5.06 -1.74
C GLU A 81 -17.78 -6.36 -2.54
N ASP A 82 -19.02 -6.67 -2.88
CA ASP A 82 -19.38 -7.74 -3.80
C ASP A 82 -18.93 -7.36 -5.21
N ALA A 83 -18.23 -8.26 -5.90
CA ALA A 83 -17.60 -7.98 -7.18
C ALA A 83 -18.59 -7.76 -8.32
N ALA A 84 -19.80 -8.31 -8.24
CA ALA A 84 -20.83 -8.19 -9.27
C ALA A 84 -21.65 -6.89 -9.12
N THR A 85 -21.92 -6.49 -7.88
CA THR A 85 -22.87 -5.41 -7.56
C THR A 85 -22.20 -4.15 -7.00
N GLY A 86 -20.97 -4.24 -6.52
CA GLY A 86 -20.27 -3.17 -5.80
C GLY A 86 -20.90 -2.82 -4.45
N GLN A 87 -21.84 -3.63 -3.95
CA GLN A 87 -22.50 -3.41 -2.68
C GLN A 87 -21.68 -3.98 -1.52
N LYS A 88 -21.95 -3.52 -0.30
CA LYS A 88 -21.30 -4.08 0.90
C LYS A 88 -21.63 -5.56 1.04
N VAL A 89 -20.60 -6.35 1.32
CA VAL A 89 -20.75 -7.80 1.58
C VAL A 89 -21.43 -8.02 2.91
N ARG A 90 -22.36 -8.99 2.96
CA ARG A 90 -22.95 -9.49 4.20
C ARG A 90 -22.54 -10.94 4.44
N THR A 91 -22.36 -11.31 5.70
CA THR A 91 -22.14 -12.71 6.09
C THR A 91 -23.50 -13.39 6.30
N GLY A 92 -23.71 -14.53 5.65
CA GLY A 92 -24.91 -15.35 5.82
C GLY A 92 -26.08 -15.03 4.88
N ASP A 93 -25.83 -14.24 3.83
CA ASP A 93 -26.80 -14.08 2.74
C ASP A 93 -26.91 -15.40 1.95
N ASP A 94 -28.11 -15.68 1.45
CA ASP A 94 -28.41 -16.88 0.68
C ASP A 94 -27.66 -16.83 -0.67
N VAL A 95 -26.49 -17.46 -0.72
CA VAL A 95 -25.62 -17.55 -1.91
C VAL A 95 -26.20 -18.44 -3.01
N SER A 96 -27.44 -18.94 -2.83
CA SER A 96 -28.18 -19.70 -3.84
C SER A 96 -28.25 -18.97 -5.19
N ASP A 97 -28.29 -17.63 -5.21
CA ASP A 97 -28.28 -16.84 -6.44
C ASP A 97 -26.91 -16.80 -7.14
N LEU A 98 -25.80 -16.96 -6.41
CA LEU A 98 -24.44 -17.04 -6.97
C LEU A 98 -24.10 -18.46 -7.45
N LEU A 99 -24.77 -19.47 -6.90
CA LEU A 99 -24.63 -20.88 -7.27
C LEU A 99 -25.64 -21.31 -8.35
N GLY A 100 -26.56 -20.41 -8.72
CA GLY A 100 -27.71 -20.65 -9.61
C GLY A 100 -27.49 -20.21 -11.07
N ALA A 101 -26.38 -20.60 -11.69
CA ALA A 101 -26.23 -20.58 -13.14
C ALA A 101 -25.62 -21.92 -13.60
N GLY A 102 -26.50 -22.91 -13.78
CA GLY A 102 -26.20 -24.14 -14.51
C GLY A 102 -26.31 -23.94 -16.02
#